data_AF-A0A836TRL4-F1
#
_entry.id   AF-A0A836TRL4-F1
#
_cell.length_a   1.000
_cell.length_b   1.000
_cell.length_c   1.000
_cell.angle_alpha   90.00
_cell.angle_beta   90.00
_cell.angle_gamma   90.00
#
_symmetry.space_group_name_H-M   'P 1'
#
loop_
_entity.id
_entity.type
_entity.pdbx_description
1 polymer ?
#
loop_
_entity_poly.entity_id
_entity_poly.type
_entity_poly.pdbx_seq_one_letter_code
_entity_poly.pdbx_strand_id
1 'polypeptide(L)'
;MMLGLAHEICGEGGIGWSRRLMLFRPAMEMDPLPPGMQLMAERYRYDFDEADRAEERTAGILSALTKQLASQKSKGSDYFVGDSVSALDVYFVAFMNLVKPYGDDIVPIPADYRPGFEGIGPFIEAALDDSLIAHRDFIFDKYFRSPMEY
;
A
#
# COMPACT_ATOMS: atom_id res chain seq x y z
N MET A 1 7.65 -11.06 -15.22
CA MET A 1 8.24 -10.43 -14.02
C MET A 1 7.45 -9.20 -13.58
N MET A 2 7.35 -8.14 -14.38
CA MET A 2 6.59 -6.91 -14.04
C MET A 2 5.12 -7.18 -13.65
N LEU A 3 4.37 -7.93 -14.46
CA LEU A 3 2.96 -8.24 -14.17
C LEU A 3 2.75 -8.99 -12.85
N GLY A 4 3.68 -9.86 -12.47
CA GLY A 4 3.61 -10.60 -11.20
C GLY A 4 3.78 -9.65 -10.02
N LEU A 5 4.80 -8.80 -10.04
CA LEU A 5 5.00 -7.79 -9.00
C LEU A 5 3.87 -6.75 -8.95
N ALA A 6 3.30 -6.39 -10.09
CA ALA A 6 2.14 -5.51 -10.14
C ALA A 6 0.93 -6.15 -9.46
N HIS A 7 0.71 -7.45 -9.68
CA HIS A 7 -0.34 -8.21 -9.00
C HIS A 7 -0.14 -8.21 -7.47
N GLU A 8 1.09 -8.33 -6.99
CA GLU A 8 1.40 -8.24 -5.55
C GLU A 8 0.99 -6.88 -4.93
N ILE A 9 0.88 -5.82 -5.73
CA ILE A 9 0.49 -4.48 -5.25
C ILE A 9 -1.02 -4.25 -5.41
N CYS A 10 -1.53 -4.38 -6.64
CA CYS A 10 -2.88 -3.95 -7.00
C CYS A 10 -3.88 -5.09 -7.25
N GLY A 11 -3.43 -6.35 -7.15
CA GLY A 11 -4.27 -7.53 -7.31
C GLY A 11 -5.03 -7.94 -6.05
N GLU A 12 -5.88 -8.95 -6.19
CA GLU A 12 -6.52 -9.62 -5.05
C GLU A 12 -5.46 -10.26 -4.16
N GLY A 13 -5.58 -10.06 -2.85
CA GLY A 13 -4.55 -10.43 -1.88
C GLY A 13 -3.25 -9.62 -1.97
N GLY A 14 -3.18 -8.55 -2.76
CA GLY A 14 -2.06 -7.60 -2.80
C GLY A 14 -2.14 -6.52 -1.71
N ILE A 15 -1.20 -5.57 -1.72
CA ILE A 15 -1.14 -4.46 -0.74
C ILE A 15 -2.48 -3.73 -0.62
N GLY A 16 -3.08 -3.36 -1.74
CA GLY A 16 -4.36 -2.63 -1.74
C GLY A 16 -5.51 -3.42 -1.14
N TRP A 17 -5.57 -4.72 -1.44
CA TRP A 17 -6.57 -5.63 -0.89
C TRP A 17 -6.39 -5.80 0.62
N SER A 18 -5.18 -6.12 1.05
CA SER A 18 -4.83 -6.33 2.46
C SER A 18 -5.08 -5.08 3.30
N ARG A 19 -4.64 -3.90 2.84
CA ARG A 19 -4.88 -2.65 3.57
C ARG A 19 -6.37 -2.30 3.65
N ARG A 20 -7.17 -2.58 2.62
CA ARG A 20 -8.63 -2.42 2.69
C ARG A 20 -9.25 -3.29 3.79
N LEU A 21 -8.85 -4.56 3.89
CA LEU A 21 -9.32 -5.46 4.96
C LEU A 21 -8.92 -4.94 6.34
N MET A 22 -7.67 -4.49 6.50
CA MET A 22 -7.20 -3.91 7.77
C MET A 22 -8.00 -2.66 8.17
N LEU A 23 -8.31 -1.78 7.21
CA LEU A 23 -9.11 -0.57 7.46
C LEU A 23 -10.57 -0.88 7.85
N PHE A 24 -11.13 -2.01 7.39
CA PHE A 24 -12.49 -2.43 7.74
C PHE A 24 -12.56 -3.07 9.12
N ARG A 25 -11.47 -3.70 9.58
CA ARG A 25 -11.45 -4.54 10.78
C ARG A 25 -11.98 -3.85 12.04
N PRO A 26 -11.57 -2.62 12.41
CA PRO A 26 -12.07 -1.98 13.63
C PRO A 26 -13.59 -1.83 13.64
N ALA A 27 -14.20 -1.52 12.48
CA ALA A 27 -15.65 -1.39 12.37
C ALA A 27 -16.37 -2.74 12.41
N MET A 28 -15.75 -3.81 11.90
CA MET A 28 -16.30 -5.18 11.92
C MET A 28 -16.26 -5.83 13.31
N GLU A 29 -15.38 -5.37 14.20
CA GLU A 29 -15.24 -5.87 15.58
C GLU A 29 -16.12 -5.11 16.59
N MET A 30 -16.80 -4.04 16.18
CA MET A 30 -17.72 -3.28 17.02
C MET A 30 -19.04 -4.04 17.29
N ASP A 31 -19.53 -3.94 18.51
CA ASP A 31 -20.87 -4.40 18.91
C ASP A 31 -21.64 -3.27 19.62
N PRO A 32 -22.75 -2.76 19.06
CA PRO A 32 -23.37 -3.20 17.80
C PRO A 32 -22.58 -2.77 16.56
N LEU A 33 -22.71 -3.56 15.50
CA LEU A 33 -22.09 -3.25 14.20
C LEU A 33 -22.59 -1.88 13.66
N PRO A 34 -21.70 -1.02 13.14
CA PRO A 34 -22.10 0.28 12.61
C PRO A 34 -23.12 0.16 11.45
N PRO A 35 -24.09 1.09 11.34
CA PRO A 35 -25.08 1.06 10.27
C PRO A 35 -24.46 0.98 8.88
N GLY A 36 -24.95 0.05 8.06
CA GLY A 36 -24.47 -0.15 6.68
C GLY A 36 -23.13 -0.89 6.54
N MET A 37 -22.43 -1.17 7.65
CA MET A 37 -21.12 -1.84 7.60
C MET A 37 -21.23 -3.26 7.05
N GLN A 38 -22.28 -4.02 7.42
CA GLN A 38 -22.51 -5.37 6.90
C GLN A 38 -22.64 -5.37 5.36
N LEU A 39 -23.44 -4.47 4.81
CA LEU A 39 -23.62 -4.36 3.36
C LEU A 39 -22.31 -3.97 2.65
N MET A 40 -21.51 -3.08 3.25
CA MET A 40 -20.20 -2.74 2.71
C MET A 40 -19.26 -3.93 2.75
N ALA A 41 -19.17 -4.63 3.89
CA ALA A 41 -18.36 -5.84 4.04
C ALA A 41 -18.70 -6.88 2.96
N GLU A 42 -19.98 -7.13 2.70
CA GLU A 42 -20.42 -8.05 1.64
C GLU A 42 -20.02 -7.57 0.24
N ARG A 43 -20.27 -6.28 -0.09
CA ARG A 43 -19.94 -5.71 -1.41
C ARG A 43 -18.45 -5.72 -1.70
N TYR A 44 -17.65 -5.46 -0.67
CA TYR A 44 -16.20 -5.44 -0.78
C TYR A 44 -15.58 -6.81 -0.49
N ARG A 45 -16.37 -7.88 -0.31
CA ARG A 45 -15.87 -9.24 -0.04
C ARG A 45 -14.89 -9.25 1.14
N TYR A 46 -15.32 -8.67 2.26
CA TYR A 46 -14.57 -8.75 3.50
C TYR A 46 -14.60 -10.18 4.01
N ASP A 47 -13.43 -10.67 4.43
CA ASP A 47 -13.26 -11.98 5.02
C ASP A 47 -12.35 -11.86 6.25
N PHE A 48 -12.77 -12.45 7.37
CA PHE A 48 -12.04 -12.33 8.64
C PHE A 48 -10.70 -13.07 8.60
N ASP A 49 -10.65 -14.24 7.98
CA ASP A 49 -9.43 -15.04 7.88
C ASP A 49 -8.38 -14.33 7.03
N GLU A 50 -8.80 -13.68 5.93
CA GLU A 50 -7.92 -12.83 5.14
C GLU A 50 -7.49 -11.58 5.89
N ALA A 51 -8.39 -10.94 6.66
CA ALA A 51 -8.07 -9.78 7.47
C ALA A 51 -7.03 -10.10 8.56
N ASP A 52 -7.07 -11.30 9.14
CA ASP A 52 -6.08 -11.79 10.09
C ASP A 52 -4.69 -11.93 9.49
N ARG A 53 -4.58 -12.31 8.21
CA ARG A 53 -3.30 -12.50 7.52
C ARG A 53 -2.83 -11.26 6.75
N ALA A 54 -3.67 -10.22 6.63
CA ALA A 54 -3.46 -9.08 5.76
C ALA A 54 -2.17 -8.31 6.09
N GLU A 55 -1.84 -8.18 7.38
CA GLU A 55 -0.65 -7.48 7.84
C GLU A 55 0.64 -8.21 7.42
N GLU A 56 0.76 -9.49 7.77
CA GLU A 56 1.89 -10.34 7.38
C GLU A 56 2.02 -10.46 5.85
N ARG A 57 0.90 -10.55 5.15
CA ARG A 57 0.85 -10.58 3.69
C ARG A 57 1.48 -9.31 3.10
N THR A 58 1.09 -8.15 3.60
CA THR A 58 1.63 -6.86 3.16
C THR A 58 3.12 -6.75 3.45
N ALA A 59 3.55 -7.15 4.65
CA ALA A 59 4.95 -7.17 5.04
C ALA A 59 5.81 -8.06 4.11
N GLY A 60 5.29 -9.23 3.73
CA GLY A 60 5.94 -10.13 2.78
C GLY A 60 6.12 -9.50 1.39
N ILE A 61 5.12 -8.76 0.91
CA ILE A 61 5.20 -8.03 -0.37
C ILE A 61 6.27 -6.94 -0.30
N LEU A 62 6.26 -6.11 0.74
CA LEU A 62 7.26 -5.05 0.93
C LEU A 62 8.67 -5.62 0.95
N SER A 63 8.89 -6.70 1.71
CA SER A 63 10.18 -7.41 1.75
C SER A 63 10.64 -7.92 0.38
N ALA A 64 9.71 -8.42 -0.45
CA ALA A 64 10.02 -8.85 -1.81
C ALA A 64 10.36 -7.66 -2.72
N LEU A 65 9.64 -6.54 -2.61
CA LEU A 65 9.91 -5.31 -3.36
C LEU A 65 11.26 -4.71 -2.99
N THR A 66 11.63 -4.68 -1.70
CA THR A 66 12.96 -4.23 -1.24
C THR A 66 14.08 -5.03 -1.90
N LYS A 67 13.94 -6.37 -1.90
CA LYS A 67 14.92 -7.27 -2.55
C LYS A 67 15.00 -7.03 -4.06
N GLN A 68 13.86 -6.83 -4.71
CA GLN A 68 13.81 -6.54 -6.13
C GLN A 68 14.49 -5.20 -6.46
N LEU A 69 14.18 -4.14 -5.71
CA LEU A 69 14.77 -2.82 -5.90
C LEU A 69 16.30 -2.87 -5.69
N ALA A 70 16.76 -3.52 -4.63
CA ALA A 70 18.19 -3.74 -4.39
C ALA A 70 18.87 -4.50 -5.55
N SER A 71 18.20 -5.50 -6.12
CA SER A 71 18.70 -6.25 -7.29
C SER A 71 18.78 -5.41 -8.56
N GLN A 72 17.89 -4.43 -8.76
CA GLN A 72 17.96 -3.51 -9.89
C GLN A 72 19.06 -2.46 -9.68
N LYS A 73 19.18 -1.92 -8.47
CA LYS A 73 20.24 -0.96 -8.11
C LYS A 73 21.64 -1.54 -8.30
N SER A 74 21.86 -2.81 -7.94
CA SER A 74 23.15 -3.47 -8.19
C SER A 74 23.49 -3.66 -9.67
N LYS A 75 22.50 -3.53 -10.56
CA LYS A 75 22.64 -3.53 -12.02
C LYS A 75 22.68 -2.12 -12.62
N GLY A 76 22.67 -1.08 -11.78
CA GLY A 76 22.68 0.32 -12.21
C GLY A 76 21.32 0.86 -12.66
N SER A 77 20.21 0.22 -12.25
CA SER A 77 18.86 0.73 -12.51
C SER A 77 18.19 1.25 -11.24
N ASP A 78 17.51 2.39 -11.38
CA ASP A 78 16.73 3.04 -10.33
C ASP A 78 15.26 2.59 -10.29
N TYR A 79 14.80 1.71 -11.20
CA TYR A 79 13.39 1.28 -11.28
C TYR A 79 13.21 -0.16 -10.82
N PHE A 80 11.99 -0.58 -10.49
CA PHE A 80 11.75 -1.97 -10.08
C PHE A 80 12.02 -3.01 -11.17
N VAL A 81 11.90 -2.65 -12.45
CA VAL A 81 12.17 -3.54 -13.58
C VAL A 81 12.67 -2.74 -14.78
N GLY A 82 13.81 -3.15 -15.35
CA GLY A 82 14.35 -2.53 -16.57
C GLY A 82 15.19 -1.31 -16.25
N ASP A 83 15.35 -0.38 -17.18
CA ASP A 83 16.18 0.84 -17.08
C ASP A 83 15.35 2.14 -17.18
N SER A 84 14.03 2.00 -17.19
CA SER A 84 13.07 3.10 -17.31
C SER A 84 11.82 2.84 -16.46
N VAL A 85 11.05 3.91 -16.21
CA VAL A 85 9.81 3.83 -15.44
C VAL A 85 8.83 2.85 -16.07
N SER A 86 8.18 2.05 -15.22
CA SER A 86 7.16 1.10 -15.64
C SER A 86 5.85 1.32 -14.89
N ALA A 87 4.79 0.64 -15.33
CA ALA A 87 3.51 0.64 -14.62
C ALA A 87 3.65 0.19 -13.16
N LEU A 88 4.61 -0.69 -12.86
CA LEU A 88 4.87 -1.16 -11.50
C LEU A 88 5.30 -0.02 -10.57
N ASP A 89 6.19 0.86 -11.02
CA ASP A 89 6.65 2.01 -10.24
C ASP A 89 5.51 2.99 -9.98
N VAL A 90 4.67 3.23 -11.00
CA VAL A 90 3.48 4.09 -10.90
C VAL A 90 2.45 3.52 -9.91
N TYR A 91 2.15 2.24 -10.01
CA TYR A 91 1.22 1.59 -9.06
C TYR A 91 1.79 1.59 -7.66
N PHE A 92 3.09 1.32 -7.50
CA PHE A 92 3.74 1.38 -6.20
C PHE A 92 3.55 2.74 -5.53
N VAL A 93 3.75 3.86 -6.23
CA VAL A 93 3.51 5.19 -5.69
C VAL A 93 2.08 5.36 -5.17
N ALA A 94 1.09 4.99 -5.98
CA ALA A 94 -0.32 5.15 -5.62
C ALA A 94 -0.71 4.30 -4.40
N PHE A 95 -0.31 3.03 -4.37
CA PHE A 95 -0.69 2.09 -3.31
C PHE A 95 0.10 2.28 -2.02
N MET A 96 1.30 2.85 -2.06
CA MET A 96 2.06 3.19 -0.86
C MET A 96 1.38 4.24 0.01
N ASN A 97 0.41 5.01 -0.52
CA ASN A 97 -0.42 5.89 0.31
C ASN A 97 -1.28 5.12 1.33
N LEU A 98 -1.54 3.83 1.10
CA LEU A 98 -2.24 2.98 2.06
C LEU A 98 -1.32 2.45 3.17
N VAL A 99 0.00 2.55 3.00
CA VAL A 99 1.01 2.06 3.95
C VAL A 99 1.66 3.22 4.69
N LYS A 100 2.13 4.23 3.96
CA LYS A 100 2.70 5.44 4.52
C LYS A 100 2.12 6.61 3.73
N PRO A 101 0.96 7.17 4.10
CA PRO A 101 0.41 8.30 3.38
C PRO A 101 1.41 9.46 3.37
N TYR A 102 1.39 10.28 2.32
CA TYR A 102 2.05 11.57 2.36
C TYR A 102 1.41 12.49 3.43
N GLY A 103 2.08 13.60 3.71
CA GLY A 103 1.52 14.67 4.53
C GLY A 103 0.26 15.28 3.91
N ASP A 104 -0.47 16.05 4.71
CA ASP A 104 -1.73 16.69 4.30
C ASP A 104 -1.57 17.67 3.13
N ASP A 105 -0.34 18.13 2.87
CA ASP A 105 0.02 18.99 1.74
C ASP A 105 -0.11 18.28 0.37
N ILE A 106 0.09 16.95 0.35
CA ILE A 106 -0.03 16.14 -0.87
C ILE A 106 -1.30 15.28 -0.83
N VAL A 107 -1.56 14.62 0.30
CA VAL A 107 -2.71 13.73 0.49
C VAL A 107 -3.47 14.19 1.74
N PRO A 108 -4.46 15.09 1.58
CA PRO A 108 -5.27 15.54 2.70
C PRO A 108 -6.18 14.40 3.17
N ILE A 109 -6.00 13.97 4.41
CA ILE A 109 -6.84 12.97 5.06
C ILE A 109 -7.50 13.65 6.26
N PRO A 110 -8.84 13.60 6.43
CA PRO A 110 -9.47 14.21 7.60
C PRO A 110 -8.91 13.58 8.88
N ALA A 111 -8.67 14.43 9.89
CA ALA A 111 -7.91 14.06 11.09
C ALA A 111 -8.44 12.79 11.79
N ASP A 112 -9.76 12.59 11.81
CA ASP A 112 -10.40 11.43 12.43
C ASP A 112 -10.09 10.10 11.71
N TYR A 113 -9.75 10.14 10.42
CA TYR A 113 -9.43 8.94 9.63
C TYR A 113 -7.94 8.65 9.53
N ARG A 114 -7.07 9.67 9.67
CA ARG A 114 -5.62 9.55 9.51
C ARG A 114 -4.99 8.46 10.41
N PRO A 115 -5.35 8.32 11.70
CA PRO A 115 -4.82 7.23 12.54
C PRO A 115 -5.08 5.83 11.98
N GLY A 116 -6.19 5.59 11.28
CA GLY A 116 -6.49 4.30 10.67
C GLY A 116 -5.57 3.97 9.48
N PHE A 117 -5.16 5.00 8.72
CA PHE A 117 -4.21 4.83 7.62
C PHE A 117 -2.78 4.66 8.11
N GLU A 118 -2.37 5.41 9.14
CA GLU A 118 -1.04 5.36 9.73
C GLU A 118 -0.83 4.13 10.63
N GLY A 119 -1.91 3.59 11.20
CA GLY A 119 -1.92 2.32 11.92
C GLY A 119 -1.75 1.13 10.98
N ILE A 120 -0.50 0.78 10.68
CA ILE A 120 -0.15 -0.33 9.78
C ILE A 120 0.30 -1.61 10.49
N GLY A 121 0.52 -1.55 11.80
CA GLY A 121 0.87 -2.72 12.61
C GLY A 121 2.36 -3.11 12.52
N PRO A 122 2.83 -3.90 13.51
CA PRO A 122 4.25 -4.19 13.71
C PRO A 122 4.92 -4.96 12.57
N PHE A 123 4.23 -5.86 11.86
CA PHE A 123 4.83 -6.60 10.75
C PHE A 123 5.10 -5.70 9.55
N ILE A 124 4.17 -4.78 9.23
CA ILE A 124 4.38 -3.82 8.15
C ILE A 124 5.46 -2.81 8.56
N GLU A 125 5.42 -2.28 9.79
CA GLU A 125 6.45 -1.38 10.31
C GLU A 125 7.85 -2.00 10.21
N ALA A 126 8.00 -3.27 10.59
CA ALA A 126 9.28 -3.97 10.53
C ALA A 126 9.76 -4.24 9.09
N ALA A 127 8.84 -4.42 8.13
CA ALA A 127 9.16 -4.71 6.73
C ALA A 127 9.32 -3.45 5.86
N LEU A 128 8.92 -2.28 6.36
CA LEU A 128 8.94 -1.04 5.61
C LEU A 128 10.35 -0.44 5.57
N ASP A 129 11.11 -0.84 4.56
CA ASP A 129 12.46 -0.36 4.32
C ASP A 129 12.48 1.08 3.79
N ASP A 130 13.38 1.93 4.30
CA ASP A 130 13.50 3.33 3.87
C ASP A 130 13.80 3.48 2.37
N SER A 131 14.43 2.47 1.73
CA SER A 131 14.66 2.49 0.28
C SER A 131 13.39 2.46 -0.54
N LEU A 132 12.32 1.84 -0.02
CA LEU A 132 11.00 1.83 -0.65
C LEU A 132 10.35 3.21 -0.58
N ILE A 133 10.51 3.93 0.53
CA ILE A 133 10.02 5.30 0.68
C ILE A 133 10.80 6.23 -0.26
N ALA A 134 12.12 6.13 -0.25
CA ALA A 134 12.97 6.92 -1.17
C ALA A 134 12.64 6.64 -2.64
N HIS A 135 12.33 5.39 -3.00
CA HIS A 135 11.88 5.04 -4.36
C HIS A 135 10.54 5.67 -4.70
N ARG A 136 9.57 5.59 -3.78
CA ARG A 136 8.25 6.21 -3.96
C ARG A 136 8.40 7.71 -4.25
N ASP A 137 9.19 8.40 -3.44
CA ASP A 137 9.38 9.85 -3.54
C ASP A 137 10.12 10.23 -4.82
N PHE A 138 11.16 9.47 -5.20
CA PHE A 138 11.84 9.63 -6.49
C PHE A 138 10.89 9.51 -7.69
N ILE A 139 10.02 8.51 -7.70
CA ILE A 139 9.07 8.30 -8.80
C ILE A 139 8.01 9.40 -8.79
N PHE A 140 7.49 9.79 -7.62
CA PHE A 140 6.52 10.87 -7.49
C PHE A 140 7.09 12.18 -8.04
N ASP A 141 8.24 12.63 -7.53
CA ASP A 141 8.85 13.90 -7.93
C ASP A 141 9.18 13.97 -9.42
N LYS A 142 9.56 12.84 -10.02
CA LYS A 142 10.01 12.79 -11.41
C LYS A 142 8.87 12.62 -12.42
N TYR A 143 7.80 11.91 -12.06
CA TYR A 143 6.77 11.47 -13.01
C TYR A 143 5.35 11.87 -12.64
N PHE A 144 5.10 12.31 -11.41
CA PHE A 144 3.78 12.73 -10.97
C PHE A 144 3.73 14.25 -10.85
N ARG A 145 2.52 14.77 -11.09
CA ARG A 145 2.11 16.07 -10.58
C ARG A 145 1.10 15.79 -9.47
N SER A 146 1.12 16.56 -8.39
CA SER A 146 0.12 16.37 -7.34
C SER A 146 -1.26 16.58 -7.94
N PRO A 147 -2.21 15.64 -7.80
CA PRO A 147 -3.56 15.79 -8.30
C PRO A 147 -4.36 16.87 -7.56
N MET A 148 -3.81 17.39 -6.45
CA MET A 148 -4.37 18.52 -5.69
C MET A 148 -3.92 19.88 -6.23
N GLU A 149 -2.98 19.92 -7.17
CA GLU A 149 -2.60 21.14 -7.89
C GLU A 149 -3.63 21.44 -8.99
N TYR A 150 -4.21 22.63 -8.95
CA TYR A 150 -5.08 23.17 -9.99
C TYR A 150 -4.29 23.87 -11.10
#